data_AF-A0A024TX68-F1
#
_entry.id   AF-A0A024TX68-F1
#
_cell.length_a   1.000
_cell.length_b   1.000
_cell.length_c   1.000
_cell.angle_alpha   90.00
_cell.angle_beta   90.00
_cell.angle_gamma   90.00
#
_symmetry.space_group_name_H-M   'P 1'
#
loop_
_entity.id
_entity.type
_entity.pdbx_description
1 polymer ?
#
loop_
_entity_poly.entity_id
_entity_poly.type
_entity_poly.pdbx_seq_one_letter_code
_entity_poly.pdbx_strand_id
1 'polypeptide(L)'
;MLTKGLVEVMDVHVAVGNNNIGGDDELRMAARAGLILLEKNAALEVDVELLSTELHRYKVQHRELQMEVQTLRDQRKTAVLEVQAAHKEAKALQASFRTERATWHSTEQALTQQLRSLTSELQLARQQTQEVIHPTAHVASIESSNFDDHNLTTSLTEEEPATVEDPRVALLQAENDDLHVQVSQVLQELSQLQVSWSQSTYASNQRIQSLEHELHKLTRENKLLKEEQAEERDLIDSLRTMVQTYKKIADARPFGAAASTVGDDSNQDTHDEDRTSLSTCSNETHDLETSMHEDVMALNSALERRVRELEAQVAQTTSDDAKLLEEQLNGTKEALKHTKQQWIAAVTAKKEAQACTAAAHEELARMQEAFQNVQEKLQSSGTKPDDEYVDWMEDSVVHPAPPGDLDSPLIGCLLQHWTSDKELWGDLFRWLQGTIHGHPTHHSVRMDRLSSEVSAGFVQLLVPVLREVHGVHVKVMRRTSVHVLTDLVLSVATESLVGSSIRLESVAPSSPGVLYLVS
;
A
#
# COMPACT_ATOMS: atom_id res chain seq x y z
N MET A 1 17.28 2.72 -20.93
CA MET A 1 18.11 2.76 -22.16
C MET A 1 18.08 4.16 -22.78
N LEU A 2 18.77 5.14 -22.19
CA LEU A 2 18.86 6.50 -22.74
C LEU A 2 20.27 7.05 -22.51
N THR A 3 21.17 6.77 -23.44
CA THR A 3 22.45 7.49 -23.57
C THR A 3 22.84 7.58 -25.04
N LYS A 4 22.27 8.57 -25.75
CA LYS A 4 22.85 9.12 -26.99
C LYS A 4 22.59 10.62 -27.03
N GLY A 5 23.41 11.36 -26.32
CA GLY A 5 23.59 12.81 -26.50
C GLY A 5 25.03 13.06 -26.90
N LEU A 6 25.34 12.82 -28.18
CA LEU A 6 26.63 13.18 -28.77
C LEU A 6 26.52 14.65 -29.20
N VAL A 7 26.99 15.56 -28.35
CA VAL A 7 27.17 16.97 -28.74
C VAL A 7 28.47 17.04 -29.56
N GLU A 8 28.33 16.89 -30.87
CA GLU A 8 29.40 17.20 -31.82
C GLU A 8 29.43 18.72 -32.02
N VAL A 9 30.33 19.38 -31.31
CA VAL A 9 30.63 20.80 -31.48
C VAL A 9 31.28 20.95 -32.86
N MET A 10 30.54 21.50 -33.83
CA MET A 10 31.11 21.85 -35.13
C MET A 10 32.00 23.08 -34.98
N ASP A 11 33.30 22.84 -34.98
CA ASP A 11 34.34 23.86 -35.03
C ASP A 11 34.37 24.49 -36.43
N VAL A 12 33.70 25.64 -36.61
CA VAL A 12 33.70 26.39 -37.87
C VAL A 12 34.92 27.33 -37.87
N HIS A 13 36.04 26.86 -38.39
CA HIS A 13 37.19 27.71 -38.70
C HIS A 13 36.86 28.60 -39.92
N VAL A 14 36.53 29.86 -39.67
CA VAL A 14 36.34 30.90 -40.69
C VAL A 14 37.72 31.43 -41.12
N ALA A 15 38.22 30.95 -42.25
CA ALA A 15 39.41 31.51 -42.90
C ALA A 15 39.03 32.77 -43.68
N VAL A 16 39.47 33.93 -43.20
CA VAL A 16 39.28 35.24 -43.85
C VAL A 16 40.34 35.42 -44.94
N GLY A 17 39.93 35.48 -46.22
CA GLY A 17 40.85 35.77 -47.31
C GLY A 17 40.20 36.00 -48.69
N ASN A 18 40.17 37.27 -49.09
CA ASN A 18 40.04 37.85 -50.44
C ASN A 18 38.65 37.98 -51.12
N ASN A 19 38.35 39.24 -51.41
CA ASN A 19 37.06 39.80 -51.79
C ASN A 19 36.70 39.61 -53.29
N ASN A 20 35.39 39.46 -53.53
CA ASN A 20 34.62 39.70 -54.76
C ASN A 20 34.31 38.57 -55.76
N ILE A 21 34.71 37.32 -55.52
CA ILE A 21 34.15 36.15 -56.26
C ILE A 21 33.54 35.10 -55.30
N GLY A 22 33.81 35.18 -53.98
CA GLY A 22 33.40 34.17 -52.99
C GLY A 22 32.03 34.35 -52.31
N GLY A 23 31.35 35.49 -52.48
CA GLY A 23 30.09 35.75 -51.76
C GLY A 23 28.94 34.80 -52.16
N ASP A 24 28.95 34.33 -53.41
CA ASP A 24 27.92 33.42 -53.91
C ASP A 24 28.10 31.98 -53.37
N ASP A 25 29.34 31.57 -53.12
CA ASP A 25 29.65 30.28 -52.49
C ASP A 25 29.39 30.30 -50.98
N GLU A 26 29.69 31.43 -50.30
CA GLU A 26 29.34 31.64 -48.90
C GLU A 26 27.82 31.61 -48.66
N LEU A 27 27.04 32.27 -49.53
CA LEU A 27 25.58 32.23 -49.48
C LEU A 27 25.04 30.81 -49.70
N ARG A 28 25.62 30.04 -50.62
CA ARG A 28 25.23 28.63 -50.84
C ARG A 28 25.58 27.75 -49.64
N MET A 29 26.75 27.94 -49.03
CA MET A 29 27.14 27.22 -47.82
C MET A 29 26.22 27.57 -46.64
N ALA A 30 25.91 28.85 -46.45
CA ALA A 30 24.97 29.30 -45.42
C ALA A 30 23.57 28.73 -45.64
N ALA A 31 23.07 28.70 -46.88
CA ALA A 31 21.77 28.09 -47.20
C ALA A 31 21.75 26.58 -46.93
N ARG A 32 22.83 25.85 -47.25
CA ARG A 32 22.95 24.42 -46.94
C ARG A 32 23.01 24.17 -45.44
N ALA A 33 23.78 24.96 -44.70
CA ALA A 33 23.82 24.89 -43.25
C ALA A 33 22.44 25.18 -42.63
N GLY A 34 21.73 26.19 -43.15
CA GLY A 34 20.36 26.50 -42.75
C GLY A 34 19.39 25.34 -43.00
N LEU A 35 19.49 24.67 -44.14
CA LEU A 35 18.65 23.49 -44.45
C LEU A 35 18.93 22.33 -43.50
N ILE A 36 20.21 22.03 -43.22
CA ILE A 36 20.60 20.97 -42.26
C ILE A 36 20.10 21.30 -40.85
N LEU A 37 20.14 22.58 -40.44
CA LEU A 37 19.60 23.01 -39.15
C LEU A 37 18.09 22.83 -39.08
N LEU A 38 17.36 23.15 -40.16
CA LEU A 38 15.92 22.93 -40.23
C LEU A 38 15.56 21.43 -40.18
N GLU A 39 16.30 20.57 -40.88
CA GLU A 39 16.13 19.12 -40.80
C GLU A 39 16.38 18.58 -39.39
N LYS A 40 17.43 19.06 -38.71
CA LYS A 40 17.72 18.71 -37.31
C LYS A 40 16.63 19.21 -36.36
N ASN A 41 16.13 20.43 -36.55
CA ASN A 41 15.03 20.96 -35.75
C ASN A 41 13.75 20.14 -35.94
N ALA A 42 13.41 19.77 -37.18
CA ALA A 42 12.27 18.91 -37.45
C ALA A 42 12.41 17.52 -36.80
N ALA A 43 13.62 16.94 -36.78
CA ALA A 43 13.87 15.68 -36.06
C ALA A 43 13.70 15.85 -34.54
N LEU A 44 14.21 16.95 -33.97
CA LEU A 44 14.04 17.26 -32.55
C LEU A 44 12.56 17.49 -32.18
N GLU A 45 11.76 18.11 -33.04
CA GLU A 45 10.32 18.28 -32.83
C GLU A 45 9.62 16.93 -32.70
N VAL A 46 9.93 15.96 -33.57
CA VAL A 46 9.40 14.60 -33.50
C VAL A 46 9.81 13.89 -32.20
N ASP A 47 11.07 14.03 -31.77
CA ASP A 47 11.55 13.45 -30.52
C ASP A 47 10.84 14.07 -29.30
N VAL A 48 10.62 15.39 -29.30
CA VAL A 48 9.89 16.10 -28.24
C VAL A 48 8.43 15.64 -28.20
N GLU A 49 7.78 15.48 -29.35
CA GLU A 49 6.43 14.92 -29.42
C GLU A 49 6.39 13.50 -28.85
N LEU A 50 7.31 12.61 -29.25
CA LEU A 50 7.39 11.25 -28.72
C LEU A 50 7.56 11.22 -27.20
N LEU A 51 8.53 11.98 -26.67
CA LEU A 51 8.77 12.12 -25.22
C LEU A 51 7.52 12.66 -24.50
N SER A 52 6.79 13.60 -25.10
CA SER A 52 5.56 14.14 -24.52
C SER A 52 4.46 13.08 -24.41
N THR A 53 4.33 12.20 -25.42
CA THR A 53 3.37 11.09 -25.40
C THR A 53 3.74 10.04 -24.36
N GLU A 54 5.03 9.70 -24.23
CA GLU A 54 5.51 8.76 -23.21
C GLU A 54 5.28 9.32 -21.80
N LEU A 55 5.58 10.61 -21.59
CA LEU A 55 5.35 11.29 -20.31
C LEU A 55 3.85 11.30 -19.96
N HIS A 56 2.97 11.53 -20.93
CA HIS A 56 1.53 11.41 -20.72
C HIS A 56 1.11 9.99 -20.34
N ARG A 57 1.65 8.97 -21.04
CA ARG A 57 1.40 7.55 -20.72
C ARG A 57 1.82 7.22 -19.29
N TYR A 58 3.02 7.62 -18.86
CA TYR A 58 3.48 7.39 -17.49
C TYR A 58 2.64 8.12 -16.44
N LYS A 59 2.16 9.33 -16.74
CA LYS A 59 1.22 10.05 -15.84
C LYS A 59 -0.09 9.31 -15.65
N VAL A 60 -0.66 8.76 -16.72
CA VAL A 60 -1.89 7.95 -16.65
C VAL A 60 -1.65 6.68 -15.84
N GLN A 61 -0.58 5.94 -16.15
CA GLN A 61 -0.22 4.71 -15.42
C GLN A 61 0.02 4.96 -13.93
N HIS A 62 0.70 6.06 -13.57
CA HIS A 62 0.92 6.43 -12.17
C HIS A 62 -0.40 6.69 -11.44
N ARG A 63 -1.35 7.36 -12.09
CA ARG A 63 -2.69 7.60 -11.54
C ARG A 63 -3.48 6.31 -11.36
N GLU A 64 -3.41 5.38 -12.30
CA GLU A 64 -4.06 4.07 -12.22
C GLU A 64 -3.51 3.25 -11.04
N LEU A 65 -2.19 3.14 -10.93
CA LEU A 65 -1.52 2.47 -9.81
C LEU A 65 -1.86 3.11 -8.48
N GLN A 66 -1.96 4.45 -8.42
CA GLN A 66 -2.37 5.15 -7.21
C GLN A 66 -3.80 4.79 -6.78
N MET A 67 -4.74 4.67 -7.73
CA MET A 67 -6.11 4.22 -7.45
C MET A 67 -6.17 2.75 -7.03
N GLU A 68 -5.37 1.88 -7.64
CA GLU A 68 -5.28 0.46 -7.28
C GLU A 68 -4.74 0.28 -5.85
N VAL A 69 -3.64 0.97 -5.51
CA VAL A 69 -3.09 0.97 -4.15
C VAL A 69 -4.12 1.46 -3.13
N GLN A 70 -4.91 2.48 -3.47
CA GLN A 70 -5.97 2.96 -2.59
C GLN A 70 -7.07 1.90 -2.41
N THR A 71 -7.48 1.23 -3.49
CA THR A 71 -8.47 0.15 -3.45
C THR A 71 -7.99 -1.02 -2.60
N LEU A 72 -6.72 -1.43 -2.73
CA LEU A 72 -6.12 -2.50 -1.92
C LEU A 72 -6.03 -2.11 -0.44
N ARG A 73 -5.76 -0.84 -0.11
CA ARG A 73 -5.81 -0.35 1.28
C ARG A 73 -7.20 -0.44 1.87
N ASP A 74 -8.22 -0.06 1.10
CA ASP A 74 -9.62 -0.13 1.54
C ASP A 74 -10.08 -1.59 1.71
N GLN A 75 -9.70 -2.49 0.80
CA GLN A 75 -9.95 -3.93 0.93
C GLN A 75 -9.27 -4.52 2.18
N ARG A 76 -7.99 -4.20 2.42
CA ARG A 76 -7.27 -4.63 3.63
C ARG A 76 -7.96 -4.14 4.89
N LYS A 77 -8.43 -2.88 4.90
CA LYS A 77 -9.17 -2.31 6.03
C LYS A 77 -10.46 -3.09 6.30
N THR A 78 -11.23 -3.42 5.26
CA THR A 78 -12.45 -4.25 5.39
C THR A 78 -12.14 -5.65 5.92
N ALA A 79 -11.13 -6.32 5.37
CA ALA A 79 -10.72 -7.66 5.85
C ALA A 79 -10.29 -7.64 7.34
N VAL A 80 -9.58 -6.61 7.78
CA VAL A 80 -9.22 -6.45 9.20
C VAL A 80 -10.46 -6.27 10.07
N LEU A 81 -11.46 -5.50 9.63
CA LEU A 81 -12.72 -5.34 10.36
C LEU A 81 -13.51 -6.65 10.44
N GLU A 82 -13.54 -7.44 9.36
CA GLU A 82 -14.18 -8.77 9.34
C GLU A 82 -13.48 -9.74 10.30
N VAL A 83 -12.15 -9.80 10.30
CA VAL A 83 -11.37 -10.63 11.23
C VAL A 83 -11.62 -10.20 12.68
N GLN A 84 -11.69 -8.90 12.95
CA GLN A 84 -12.03 -8.40 14.28
C GLN A 84 -13.46 -8.77 14.72
N ALA A 85 -14.42 -8.74 13.79
CA ALA A 85 -15.79 -9.17 14.06
C ALA A 85 -15.87 -10.67 14.35
N ALA A 86 -15.24 -11.50 13.52
CA ALA A 86 -15.15 -12.95 13.72
C ALA A 86 -14.46 -13.31 15.05
N HIS A 87 -13.40 -12.57 15.43
CA HIS A 87 -12.73 -12.77 16.72
C HIS A 87 -13.64 -12.43 17.90
N LYS A 88 -14.44 -11.35 17.81
CA LYS A 88 -15.44 -10.99 18.82
C LYS A 88 -16.52 -12.07 18.95
N GLU A 89 -17.01 -12.59 17.82
CA GLU A 89 -17.99 -13.69 17.79
C GLU A 89 -17.42 -14.97 18.39
N ALA A 90 -16.21 -15.38 18.00
CA ALA A 90 -15.54 -16.54 18.58
C ALA A 90 -15.35 -16.41 20.10
N LYS A 91 -15.01 -15.22 20.59
CA LYS A 91 -14.91 -14.94 22.03
C LYS A 91 -16.28 -15.02 22.73
N ALA A 92 -17.34 -14.56 22.08
CA ALA A 92 -18.71 -14.66 22.61
C ALA A 92 -19.17 -16.12 22.67
N LEU A 93 -18.93 -16.91 21.62
CA LEU A 93 -19.20 -18.36 21.59
C LEU A 93 -18.36 -19.11 22.63
N GLN A 94 -17.08 -18.78 22.80
CA GLN A 94 -16.26 -19.38 23.84
C GLN A 94 -16.81 -19.08 25.24
N ALA A 95 -17.31 -17.87 25.48
CA ALA A 95 -17.96 -17.51 26.73
C ALA A 95 -19.26 -18.29 26.93
N SER A 96 -20.10 -18.43 25.89
CA SER A 96 -21.35 -19.21 25.97
C SER A 96 -21.08 -20.69 26.25
N PHE A 97 -20.09 -21.30 25.59
CA PHE A 97 -19.68 -22.69 25.87
C PHE A 97 -19.19 -22.87 27.30
N ARG A 98 -18.46 -21.90 27.86
CA ARG A 98 -18.04 -21.95 29.28
C ARG A 98 -19.24 -21.89 30.21
N THR A 99 -20.21 -21.02 29.94
CA THR A 99 -21.43 -20.93 30.76
C THR A 99 -22.28 -22.19 30.65
N GLU A 100 -22.46 -22.73 29.45
CA GLU A 100 -23.23 -23.95 29.23
C GLU A 100 -22.55 -25.14 29.93
N ARG A 101 -21.22 -25.28 29.79
CA ARG A 101 -20.45 -26.30 30.49
C ARG A 101 -20.55 -26.18 32.03
N ALA A 102 -20.57 -24.97 32.56
CA ALA A 102 -20.79 -24.75 33.99
C ALA A 102 -22.20 -25.18 34.41
N THR A 103 -23.23 -24.90 33.60
CA THR A 103 -24.60 -25.38 33.87
C THR A 103 -24.71 -26.89 33.82
N TRP A 104 -24.07 -27.54 32.83
CA TRP A 104 -24.00 -29.00 32.72
C TRP A 104 -23.33 -29.64 33.94
N HIS A 105 -22.20 -29.10 34.40
CA HIS A 105 -21.56 -29.61 35.62
C HIS A 105 -22.45 -29.41 36.86
N SER A 106 -23.21 -28.32 36.94
CA SER A 106 -24.15 -28.10 38.05
C SER A 106 -25.31 -29.10 38.03
N THR A 107 -25.87 -29.40 36.85
CA THR A 107 -26.97 -30.38 36.73
C THR A 107 -26.47 -31.80 36.98
N GLU A 108 -25.30 -32.16 36.48
CA GLU A 108 -24.64 -33.44 36.75
C GLU A 108 -24.37 -33.63 38.25
N GLN A 109 -23.86 -32.61 38.94
CA GLN A 109 -23.67 -32.67 40.39
C GLN A 109 -25.00 -32.83 41.14
N ALA A 110 -26.05 -32.12 40.74
CA ALA A 110 -27.37 -32.24 41.35
C ALA A 110 -27.97 -33.65 41.18
N LEU A 111 -27.90 -34.21 39.97
CA LEU A 111 -28.33 -35.58 39.69
C LEU A 111 -27.52 -36.62 40.47
N THR A 112 -26.20 -36.42 40.57
CA THR A 112 -25.32 -37.30 41.35
C THR A 112 -25.67 -37.26 42.85
N GLN A 113 -26.02 -36.08 43.38
CA GLN A 113 -26.49 -35.94 44.77
C GLN A 113 -27.84 -36.64 44.98
N GLN A 114 -28.80 -36.51 44.05
CA GLN A 114 -30.08 -37.22 44.10
C GLN A 114 -29.92 -38.74 44.04
N LEU A 115 -29.03 -39.25 43.17
CA LEU A 115 -28.73 -40.68 43.11
C LEU A 115 -28.11 -41.18 44.42
N ARG A 116 -27.22 -40.41 45.05
CA ARG A 116 -26.68 -40.78 46.38
C ARG A 116 -27.76 -40.79 47.45
N SER A 117 -28.65 -39.80 47.48
CA SER A 117 -29.73 -39.77 48.49
C SER A 117 -30.66 -40.96 48.31
N LEU A 118 -31.14 -41.23 47.10
CA LEU A 118 -31.97 -42.40 46.80
C LEU A 118 -31.27 -43.73 47.12
N THR A 119 -29.98 -43.85 46.83
CA THR A 119 -29.19 -45.05 47.18
C THR A 119 -29.13 -45.24 48.70
N SER A 120 -28.93 -44.15 49.45
CA SER A 120 -28.92 -44.19 50.91
C SER A 120 -30.29 -44.55 51.50
N GLU A 121 -31.38 -44.00 50.95
CA GLU A 121 -32.75 -44.32 51.34
C GLU A 121 -33.08 -45.80 51.06
N LEU A 122 -32.69 -46.33 49.91
CA LEU A 122 -32.85 -47.76 49.58
C LEU A 122 -32.08 -48.68 50.52
N GLN A 123 -30.85 -48.31 50.91
CA GLN A 123 -30.06 -49.07 51.89
C GLN A 123 -30.74 -49.07 53.27
N LEU A 124 -31.30 -47.92 53.68
CA LEU A 124 -32.01 -47.77 54.95
C LEU A 124 -33.30 -48.60 54.95
N ALA A 125 -34.08 -48.54 53.86
CA ALA A 125 -35.28 -49.36 53.68
C ALA A 125 -34.95 -50.87 53.68
N ARG A 126 -33.82 -51.28 53.09
CA ARG A 126 -33.33 -52.66 53.17
C ARG A 126 -32.99 -53.09 54.58
N GLN A 127 -32.32 -52.25 55.37
CA GLN A 127 -32.01 -52.58 56.77
C GLN A 127 -33.29 -52.74 57.60
N GLN A 128 -34.28 -51.86 57.41
CA GLN A 128 -35.58 -51.97 58.10
C GLN A 128 -36.36 -53.23 57.73
N THR A 129 -36.30 -53.67 56.46
CA THR A 129 -36.94 -54.94 56.04
C THR A 129 -36.18 -56.17 56.52
N GLN A 130 -34.86 -56.09 56.67
CA GLN A 130 -34.03 -57.20 57.14
C GLN A 130 -34.17 -57.46 58.65
N GLU A 131 -34.55 -56.45 59.46
CA GLU A 131 -34.91 -56.64 60.87
C GLU A 131 -36.27 -57.34 61.08
N VAL A 132 -37.13 -57.40 60.06
CA VAL A 132 -38.48 -57.99 60.16
C VAL A 132 -38.49 -59.50 59.82
N ILE A 133 -37.41 -60.05 59.25
CA ILE A 133 -37.44 -61.42 58.70
C ILE A 133 -36.31 -62.27 59.27
N HIS A 134 -36.52 -62.81 60.48
CA HIS A 134 -36.66 -64.25 60.77
C HIS A 134 -36.74 -64.50 62.30
N PRO A 135 -37.46 -65.54 62.80
CA PRO A 135 -37.99 -66.70 62.07
C PRO A 135 -39.46 -67.06 62.36
N THR A 136 -40.25 -67.31 61.32
CA THR A 136 -41.29 -68.35 61.39
C THR A 136 -41.45 -69.03 60.04
N ALA A 137 -41.41 -70.36 60.08
CA ALA A 137 -41.51 -71.26 58.96
C ALA A 137 -42.97 -71.41 58.45
N HIS A 138 -43.04 -71.99 57.24
CA HIS A 138 -44.07 -72.90 56.72
C HIS A 138 -45.25 -72.37 55.87
N VAL A 139 -45.43 -73.05 54.72
CA VAL A 139 -46.69 -73.33 53.96
C VAL A 139 -47.14 -72.17 53.04
N ALA A 140 -47.54 -72.33 51.77
CA ALA A 140 -48.11 -73.45 51.03
C ALA A 140 -47.82 -73.38 49.51
N SER A 141 -47.90 -74.55 48.89
CA SER A 141 -48.11 -74.83 47.47
C SER A 141 -49.54 -74.48 47.06
N ILE A 142 -49.76 -73.73 45.97
CA ILE A 142 -51.01 -73.76 45.18
C ILE A 142 -50.69 -73.57 43.70
N GLU A 143 -51.04 -74.59 42.92
CA GLU A 143 -51.18 -74.64 41.46
C GLU A 143 -52.40 -73.81 41.01
N SER A 144 -52.35 -73.23 39.81
CA SER A 144 -53.55 -72.79 39.05
C SER A 144 -53.13 -72.70 37.58
N SER A 145 -53.23 -73.79 36.81
CA SER A 145 -54.43 -74.32 36.13
C SER A 145 -54.90 -73.46 34.96
N ASN A 146 -54.79 -74.07 33.78
CA ASN A 146 -55.48 -73.75 32.54
C ASN A 146 -56.95 -73.35 32.76
N PHE A 147 -57.44 -72.43 31.93
CA PHE A 147 -58.86 -72.39 31.58
C PHE A 147 -58.99 -72.20 30.07
N ASP A 148 -59.36 -73.29 29.42
CA ASP A 148 -59.89 -73.36 28.06
C ASP A 148 -61.34 -72.82 28.05
N ASP A 149 -61.64 -72.12 26.96
CA ASP A 149 -62.78 -72.37 26.07
C ASP A 149 -64.22 -72.37 26.63
N HIS A 150 -65.01 -71.39 26.17
CA HIS A 150 -66.46 -71.56 26.03
C HIS A 150 -66.96 -70.98 24.69
N ASN A 151 -67.03 -71.90 23.74
CA ASN A 151 -67.98 -72.00 22.65
C ASN A 151 -69.44 -71.72 23.08
N LEU A 152 -70.19 -70.90 22.34
CA LEU A 152 -71.66 -70.87 22.37
C LEU A 152 -72.21 -70.55 20.97
N THR A 153 -72.67 -71.62 20.32
CA THR A 153 -73.56 -71.65 19.15
C THR A 153 -74.99 -71.30 19.58
N THR A 154 -75.67 -70.37 18.89
CA THR A 154 -77.15 -70.19 18.67
C THR A 154 -77.39 -68.70 18.36
N SER A 155 -78.26 -68.20 17.47
CA SER A 155 -79.50 -68.67 16.86
C SER A 155 -79.80 -67.77 15.64
N LEU A 156 -80.42 -68.32 14.60
CA LEU A 156 -81.10 -67.57 13.53
C LEU A 156 -82.08 -66.55 14.12
N THR A 157 -82.08 -65.32 13.60
CA THR A 157 -83.28 -64.49 13.41
C THR A 157 -83.03 -63.58 12.22
N GLU A 158 -83.88 -63.72 11.20
CA GLU A 158 -84.09 -62.73 10.15
C GLU A 158 -84.46 -61.39 10.82
N GLU A 159 -83.77 -60.30 10.49
CA GLU A 159 -84.40 -58.97 10.41
C GLU A 159 -83.51 -57.97 9.63
N GLU A 160 -84.17 -57.37 8.64
CA GLU A 160 -83.92 -56.19 7.79
C GLU A 160 -82.65 -55.31 7.84
N PRO A 161 -82.32 -54.65 6.70
CA PRO A 161 -81.17 -53.77 6.55
C PRO A 161 -81.50 -52.37 7.10
N ALA A 162 -81.00 -52.05 8.28
CA ALA A 162 -81.02 -50.68 8.79
C ALA A 162 -79.61 -50.25 9.20
N THR A 163 -79.16 -49.18 8.55
CA THR A 163 -77.94 -48.41 8.79
C THR A 163 -77.65 -48.21 10.28
N VAL A 164 -76.70 -48.96 10.82
CA VAL A 164 -76.04 -48.65 12.09
C VAL A 164 -74.54 -48.64 11.81
N GLU A 165 -74.00 -47.45 11.56
CA GLU A 165 -72.55 -47.26 11.47
C GLU A 165 -71.94 -47.61 12.83
N ASP A 166 -71.08 -48.63 12.85
CA ASP A 166 -70.31 -49.00 14.02
C ASP A 166 -69.39 -47.82 14.40
N PRO A 167 -69.48 -47.27 15.63
CA PRO A 167 -68.66 -46.13 16.05
C PRO A 167 -67.15 -46.40 15.96
N ARG A 168 -66.74 -47.67 15.95
CA ARG A 168 -65.34 -48.05 15.74
C ARG A 168 -64.87 -47.80 14.31
N VAL A 169 -65.76 -47.94 13.32
CA VAL A 169 -65.48 -47.64 11.92
C VAL A 169 -65.29 -46.12 11.73
N ALA A 170 -66.12 -45.30 12.37
CA ALA A 170 -65.99 -43.85 12.33
C ALA A 170 -64.66 -43.34 12.92
N LEU A 171 -64.19 -43.94 14.03
CA LEU A 171 -62.89 -43.60 14.63
C LEU A 171 -61.72 -43.99 13.72
N LEU A 172 -61.76 -45.18 13.12
CA LEU A 172 -60.75 -45.62 12.16
C LEU A 172 -60.74 -44.76 10.90
N GLN A 173 -61.91 -44.30 10.45
CA GLN A 173 -62.04 -43.37 9.33
C GLN A 173 -61.34 -42.03 9.64
N ALA A 174 -61.59 -41.47 10.84
CA ALA A 174 -60.98 -40.23 11.29
C ALA A 174 -59.45 -40.35 11.45
N GLU A 175 -58.95 -41.47 11.97
CA GLU A 175 -57.52 -41.75 12.06
C GLU A 175 -56.88 -41.87 10.67
N ASN A 176 -57.57 -42.54 9.72
CA ASN A 176 -57.10 -42.66 8.35
C ASN A 176 -57.07 -41.30 7.63
N ASP A 177 -58.08 -40.45 7.86
CA ASP A 177 -58.12 -39.08 7.34
C ASP A 177 -56.97 -38.24 7.92
N ASP A 178 -56.67 -38.35 9.23
CA ASP A 178 -55.54 -37.66 9.86
C ASP A 178 -54.18 -38.15 9.31
N LEU A 179 -54.01 -39.46 9.16
CA LEU A 179 -52.83 -40.05 8.52
C LEU A 179 -52.67 -39.58 7.07
N HIS A 180 -53.76 -39.46 6.32
CA HIS A 180 -53.73 -38.92 4.96
C HIS A 180 -53.29 -37.45 4.91
N VAL A 181 -53.72 -36.63 5.88
CA VAL A 181 -53.26 -35.25 6.02
C VAL A 181 -51.77 -35.21 6.36
N GLN A 182 -51.32 -36.01 7.32
CA GLN A 182 -49.90 -36.10 7.71
C GLN A 182 -49.01 -36.54 6.53
N VAL A 183 -49.41 -37.58 5.78
CA VAL A 183 -48.68 -38.03 4.59
C VAL A 183 -48.63 -36.93 3.52
N SER A 184 -49.73 -36.22 3.30
CA SER A 184 -49.79 -35.10 2.35
C SER A 184 -48.86 -33.96 2.75
N GLN A 185 -48.81 -33.64 4.05
CA GLN A 185 -47.90 -32.63 4.59
C GLN A 185 -46.43 -33.03 4.40
N VAL A 186 -46.06 -34.28 4.74
CA VAL A 186 -44.69 -34.78 4.56
C VAL A 186 -44.28 -34.76 3.09
N LEU A 187 -45.17 -35.13 2.17
CA LEU A 187 -44.90 -35.04 0.73
C LEU A 187 -44.69 -33.59 0.27
N GLN A 188 -45.44 -32.64 0.82
CA GLN A 188 -45.26 -31.22 0.53
C GLN A 188 -43.92 -30.72 1.07
N GLU A 189 -43.55 -31.06 2.31
CA GLU A 189 -42.26 -30.71 2.90
C GLU A 189 -41.09 -31.31 2.10
N LEU A 190 -41.20 -32.58 1.69
CA LEU A 190 -40.20 -33.23 0.83
C LEU A 190 -40.02 -32.48 -0.50
N SER A 191 -41.12 -32.06 -1.14
CA SER A 191 -41.06 -31.31 -2.39
C SER A 191 -40.40 -29.93 -2.22
N GLN A 192 -40.68 -29.23 -1.12
CA GLN A 192 -40.05 -27.95 -0.81
C GLN A 192 -38.56 -28.13 -0.53
N LEU A 193 -38.21 -29.18 0.23
CA LEU A 193 -36.81 -29.50 0.52
C LEU A 193 -36.05 -29.81 -0.78
N GLN A 194 -36.65 -30.58 -1.68
CA GLN A 194 -36.07 -30.90 -2.99
C GLN A 194 -35.82 -29.63 -3.83
N VAL A 195 -36.76 -28.69 -3.85
CA VAL A 195 -36.59 -27.40 -4.54
C VAL A 195 -35.45 -26.61 -3.89
N SER A 196 -35.47 -26.45 -2.56
CA SER A 196 -34.44 -25.70 -1.83
C SER A 196 -33.05 -26.29 -2.02
N TRP A 197 -32.94 -27.62 -2.04
CA TRP A 197 -31.69 -28.34 -2.29
C TRP A 197 -31.18 -28.11 -3.71
N SER A 198 -32.07 -28.14 -4.71
CA SER A 198 -31.70 -27.86 -6.10
C SER A 198 -31.22 -26.41 -6.29
N GLN A 199 -31.88 -25.44 -5.64
CA GLN A 199 -31.49 -24.04 -5.67
C GLN A 199 -30.15 -23.79 -4.97
N SER A 200 -29.96 -24.37 -3.77
CA SER A 200 -28.70 -24.27 -3.04
C SER A 200 -27.54 -24.90 -3.81
N THR A 201 -27.78 -26.07 -4.42
CA THR A 201 -26.77 -26.76 -5.24
C THR A 201 -26.39 -25.93 -6.46
N TYR A 202 -27.37 -25.33 -7.14
CA TYR A 202 -27.14 -24.45 -8.28
C TYR A 202 -26.34 -23.19 -7.90
N ALA A 203 -26.72 -22.51 -6.80
CA ALA A 203 -26.01 -21.34 -6.30
C ALA A 203 -24.57 -21.67 -5.89
N SER A 204 -24.37 -22.81 -5.22
CA SER A 204 -23.05 -23.31 -4.86
C SER A 204 -22.20 -23.59 -6.11
N ASN A 205 -22.76 -24.25 -7.12
CA ASN A 205 -22.07 -24.55 -8.37
C ASN A 205 -21.68 -23.28 -9.14
N GLN A 206 -22.56 -22.27 -9.18
CA GLN A 206 -22.21 -20.97 -9.77
C GLN A 206 -21.04 -20.30 -9.04
N ARG A 207 -21.03 -20.36 -7.70
CA ARG A 207 -19.93 -19.82 -6.89
C ARG A 207 -18.62 -20.56 -7.15
N ILE A 208 -18.67 -21.89 -7.25
CA ILE A 208 -17.50 -22.73 -7.59
C ILE A 208 -16.95 -22.31 -8.95
N GLN A 209 -17.80 -22.20 -9.98
CA GLN A 209 -17.37 -21.79 -11.32
C GLN A 209 -16.74 -20.39 -11.35
N SER A 210 -17.29 -19.44 -10.59
CA SER A 210 -16.71 -18.10 -10.46
C SER A 210 -15.32 -18.14 -9.83
N LEU A 211 -15.16 -18.90 -8.74
CA LEU A 211 -13.88 -19.07 -8.06
C LEU A 211 -12.86 -19.80 -8.94
N GLU A 212 -13.28 -20.81 -9.70
CA GLU A 212 -12.43 -21.49 -10.67
C GLU A 212 -11.92 -20.52 -11.74
N HIS A 213 -12.79 -19.65 -12.27
CA HIS A 213 -12.38 -18.64 -13.25
C HIS A 213 -11.37 -17.65 -12.68
N GLU A 214 -11.59 -17.17 -11.45
CA GLU A 214 -10.66 -16.28 -10.74
C GLU A 214 -9.30 -16.96 -10.49
N LEU A 215 -9.30 -18.23 -10.06
CA LEU A 215 -8.09 -19.01 -9.86
C LEU A 215 -7.29 -19.15 -11.17
N HIS A 216 -7.96 -19.43 -12.29
CA HIS A 216 -7.31 -19.48 -13.61
C HIS A 216 -6.76 -18.13 -14.06
N LYS A 217 -7.42 -17.02 -13.72
CA LYS A 217 -6.93 -15.67 -13.99
C LYS A 217 -5.67 -15.38 -13.16
N LEU A 218 -5.72 -15.58 -11.85
CA LEU A 218 -4.60 -15.38 -10.94
C LEU A 218 -3.40 -16.26 -11.29
N THR A 219 -3.64 -17.51 -11.74
CA THR A 219 -2.55 -18.41 -12.17
C THR A 219 -1.81 -17.86 -13.39
N ARG A 220 -2.53 -17.24 -14.35
CA ARG A 220 -1.90 -16.61 -15.52
C ARG A 220 -1.12 -15.36 -15.13
N GLU A 221 -1.68 -14.52 -14.27
CA GLU A 221 -0.99 -13.32 -13.77
C GLU A 221 0.27 -13.69 -12.96
N ASN A 222 0.19 -14.71 -12.11
CA ASN A 222 1.35 -15.21 -11.35
C ASN A 222 2.45 -15.75 -12.28
N LYS A 223 2.06 -16.39 -13.39
CA LYS A 223 3.00 -16.86 -14.41
C LYS A 223 3.71 -15.68 -15.09
N LEU A 224 2.98 -14.64 -15.48
CA LEU A 224 3.55 -13.43 -16.09
C LEU A 224 4.51 -12.71 -15.12
N LEU A 225 4.11 -12.53 -13.86
CA LEU A 225 4.99 -11.93 -12.85
C LEU A 225 6.28 -12.72 -12.63
N LYS A 226 6.24 -14.05 -12.75
CA LYS A 226 7.45 -14.89 -12.67
C LYS A 226 8.35 -14.73 -13.90
N GLU A 227 7.77 -14.53 -15.08
CA GLU A 227 8.51 -14.22 -16.30
C GLU A 227 9.18 -12.84 -16.18
N GLU A 228 8.46 -11.81 -15.74
CA GLU A 228 9.02 -10.47 -15.48
C GLU A 228 10.14 -10.51 -14.43
N GLN A 229 9.96 -11.23 -13.32
CA GLN A 229 11.01 -11.40 -12.31
C GLN A 229 12.25 -12.14 -12.85
N ALA A 230 12.08 -13.04 -13.83
CA ALA A 230 13.21 -13.69 -14.47
C ALA A 230 13.99 -12.70 -15.35
N GLU A 231 13.28 -11.87 -16.14
CA GLU A 231 13.88 -10.81 -16.95
C GLU A 231 14.62 -9.76 -16.10
N GLU A 232 14.07 -9.39 -14.95
CA GLU A 232 14.73 -8.49 -14.00
C GLU A 232 16.04 -9.08 -13.44
N ARG A 233 16.05 -10.39 -13.11
CA ARG A 233 17.27 -11.08 -12.67
C ARG A 233 18.33 -11.11 -13.77
N ASP A 234 17.93 -11.40 -15.01
CA ASP A 234 18.83 -11.39 -16.16
C ASP A 234 19.42 -9.99 -16.41
N LEU A 235 18.60 -8.93 -16.24
CA LEU A 235 19.07 -7.54 -16.32
C LEU A 235 20.08 -7.21 -15.21
N ILE A 236 19.81 -7.61 -13.96
CA ILE A 236 20.73 -7.41 -12.84
C ILE A 236 22.08 -8.10 -13.10
N ASP A 237 22.06 -9.33 -13.60
CA ASP A 237 23.29 -10.07 -13.88
C ASP A 237 24.06 -9.49 -15.09
N SER A 238 23.36 -8.95 -16.09
CA SER A 238 23.94 -8.17 -17.17
C SER A 238 24.62 -6.89 -16.66
N LEU A 239 23.95 -6.14 -15.77
CA LEU A 239 24.51 -4.93 -15.14
C LEU A 239 25.72 -5.26 -14.27
N ARG A 240 25.68 -6.34 -13.47
CA ARG A 240 26.84 -6.82 -12.69
C ARG A 240 28.03 -7.14 -13.59
N THR A 241 27.77 -7.82 -14.71
CA THR A 241 28.81 -8.13 -15.71
C THR A 241 29.41 -6.85 -16.28
N MET A 242 28.58 -5.85 -16.59
CA MET A 242 29.02 -4.54 -17.09
C MET A 242 29.84 -3.76 -16.04
N VAL A 243 29.44 -3.77 -14.78
CA VAL A 243 30.21 -3.15 -13.70
C VAL A 243 31.59 -3.83 -13.56
N GLN A 244 31.65 -5.15 -13.66
CA GLN A 244 32.92 -5.88 -13.64
C GLN A 244 33.82 -5.55 -14.84
N THR A 245 33.26 -5.36 -16.04
CA THR A 245 34.08 -4.96 -17.19
C THR A 245 34.63 -3.55 -17.03
N TYR A 246 33.83 -2.59 -16.56
CA TYR A 246 34.31 -1.24 -16.25
C TYR A 246 35.37 -1.24 -15.16
N LYS A 247 35.20 -2.06 -14.12
CA LYS A 247 36.21 -2.24 -13.07
C LYS A 247 37.53 -2.76 -13.66
N LYS A 248 37.49 -3.80 -14.50
CA LYS A 248 38.70 -4.31 -15.18
C LYS A 248 39.37 -3.26 -16.08
N ILE A 249 38.59 -2.43 -16.77
CA ILE A 249 39.13 -1.32 -17.60
C ILE A 249 39.80 -0.26 -16.71
N ALA A 250 39.19 0.07 -15.58
CA ALA A 250 39.77 1.00 -14.60
C ALA A 250 41.08 0.44 -14.02
N ASP A 251 41.09 -0.84 -13.61
CA ASP A 251 42.26 -1.52 -13.04
C ASP A 251 43.40 -1.70 -14.07
N ALA A 252 43.07 -1.83 -15.36
CA ALA A 252 44.05 -1.96 -16.44
C ALA A 252 44.73 -0.63 -16.84
N ARG A 253 44.32 0.53 -16.28
CA ARG A 253 45.00 1.80 -16.57
C ARG A 253 46.35 1.87 -15.85
N PRO A 254 47.50 1.96 -16.55
CA PRO A 254 48.83 1.83 -15.94
C PRO A 254 49.29 3.04 -15.09
N PHE A 255 48.47 4.09 -14.96
CA PHE A 255 48.90 5.37 -14.37
C PHE A 255 48.36 5.64 -12.96
N GLY A 256 47.59 4.72 -12.35
CA GLY A 256 46.98 4.93 -11.02
C GLY A 256 47.83 4.51 -9.82
N ALA A 257 48.87 3.69 -10.01
CA ALA A 257 49.61 3.07 -8.90
C ALA A 257 50.73 3.95 -8.27
N ALA A 258 50.94 5.18 -8.76
CA ALA A 258 52.05 6.03 -8.31
C ALA A 258 51.66 7.09 -7.26
N ALA A 259 50.40 7.16 -6.83
CA ALA A 259 49.93 8.26 -5.96
C ALA A 259 49.45 7.85 -4.55
N SER A 260 49.54 6.58 -4.16
CA SER A 260 49.07 6.14 -2.84
C SER A 260 50.13 5.34 -2.07
N THR A 261 51.21 6.03 -1.70
CA THR A 261 52.19 5.54 -0.72
C THR A 261 52.65 6.66 0.21
N VAL A 262 51.73 7.36 0.90
CA VAL A 262 52.05 8.11 2.14
C VAL A 262 50.77 8.21 2.99
N GLY A 263 50.81 7.72 4.23
CA GLY A 263 49.80 8.05 5.25
C GLY A 263 49.33 6.88 6.11
N ASP A 264 50.26 6.26 6.81
CA ASP A 264 49.99 5.50 8.05
C ASP A 264 50.02 6.53 9.19
N ASP A 265 48.89 6.75 9.87
CA ASP A 265 48.91 7.16 11.28
C ASP A 265 47.52 7.01 11.94
N SER A 266 47.41 5.99 12.79
CA SER A 266 46.96 6.11 14.17
C SER A 266 45.90 7.19 14.49
N ASN A 267 44.64 6.77 14.69
CA ASN A 267 43.91 7.10 15.93
C ASN A 267 42.57 6.37 16.01
N GLN A 268 42.60 5.38 16.90
CA GLN A 268 41.48 4.70 17.49
C GLN A 268 41.05 5.54 18.70
N ASP A 269 39.86 6.13 18.67
CA ASP A 269 39.22 6.57 19.90
C ASP A 269 37.70 6.48 19.82
N THR A 270 37.19 5.98 20.93
CA THR A 270 35.87 5.42 21.21
C THR A 270 34.81 6.49 21.45
N HIS A 271 33.63 6.33 20.84
CA HIS A 271 32.37 6.82 21.42
C HIS A 271 31.19 5.97 20.91
N ASP A 272 31.00 4.81 21.55
CA ASP A 272 29.81 3.97 21.46
C ASP A 272 28.99 4.19 22.75
N GLU A 273 28.21 5.28 22.81
CA GLU A 273 27.15 5.44 23.81
C GLU A 273 25.94 6.11 23.16
N ASP A 274 25.18 5.36 22.35
CA ASP A 274 23.76 5.67 22.09
C ASP A 274 22.94 4.52 21.46
N ARG A 275 23.44 3.28 21.50
CA ARG A 275 22.78 2.11 20.89
C ARG A 275 21.81 1.33 21.80
N THR A 276 21.63 1.75 23.05
CA THR A 276 20.88 0.99 24.06
C THR A 276 19.35 1.15 23.99
N SER A 277 18.83 2.05 23.16
CA SER A 277 17.39 2.36 23.11
C SER A 277 16.59 1.58 22.05
N LEU A 278 17.25 0.84 21.15
CA LEU A 278 16.62 0.02 20.11
C LEU A 278 16.69 -1.50 20.37
N SER A 279 17.44 -1.93 21.40
CA SER A 279 17.64 -3.36 21.71
C SER A 279 16.44 -3.99 22.44
N THR A 280 15.56 -3.20 23.05
CA THR A 280 14.47 -3.71 23.90
C THR A 280 13.29 -4.25 23.09
N CYS A 281 13.10 -3.81 21.84
CA CYS A 281 12.02 -4.31 20.97
C CYS A 281 12.38 -5.64 20.27
N SER A 282 13.68 -6.00 20.24
CA SER A 282 14.16 -7.21 19.56
C SER A 282 14.12 -8.47 20.43
N ASN A 283 13.96 -8.33 21.75
CA ASN A 283 14.00 -9.46 22.67
C ASN A 283 12.62 -10.10 22.85
N GLU A 284 11.54 -9.29 22.89
CA GLU A 284 10.17 -9.80 23.01
C GLU A 284 9.71 -10.59 21.77
N THR A 285 10.21 -10.24 20.58
CA THR A 285 9.94 -10.99 19.34
C THR A 285 10.68 -12.32 19.32
N HIS A 286 11.92 -12.36 19.81
CA HIS A 286 12.71 -13.58 19.85
C HIS A 286 12.12 -14.62 20.81
N ASP A 287 11.61 -14.20 21.96
CA ASP A 287 11.00 -15.10 22.96
C ASP A 287 9.68 -15.73 22.46
N LEU A 288 8.84 -14.94 21.78
CA LEU A 288 7.61 -15.42 21.16
C LEU A 288 7.90 -16.41 20.00
N GLU A 289 8.97 -16.16 19.25
CA GLU A 289 9.42 -17.01 18.15
C GLU A 289 9.93 -18.38 18.63
N THR A 290 10.71 -18.43 19.71
CA THR A 290 11.15 -19.68 20.32
C THR A 290 9.97 -20.49 20.86
N SER A 291 8.98 -19.82 21.47
CA SER A 291 7.77 -20.49 21.97
C SER A 291 6.96 -21.14 20.84
N MET A 292 6.72 -20.44 19.72
CA MET A 292 5.98 -21.02 18.59
C MET A 292 6.73 -22.18 17.93
N HIS A 293 8.07 -22.10 17.86
CA HIS A 293 8.89 -23.18 17.33
C HIS A 293 8.78 -24.45 18.18
N GLU A 294 8.81 -24.30 19.51
CA GLU A 294 8.65 -25.40 20.46
C GLU A 294 7.26 -26.05 20.38
N ASP A 295 6.19 -25.26 20.27
CA ASP A 295 4.82 -25.76 20.14
C ASP A 295 4.61 -26.58 18.86
N VAL A 296 5.16 -26.12 17.72
CA VAL A 296 5.06 -26.84 16.44
C VAL A 296 5.87 -28.14 16.47
N MET A 297 7.06 -28.12 17.10
CA MET A 297 7.87 -29.33 17.29
C MET A 297 7.18 -30.35 18.21
N ALA A 298 6.52 -29.88 19.27
CA ALA A 298 5.74 -30.73 20.17
C ALA A 298 4.53 -31.35 19.46
N LEU A 299 3.79 -30.58 18.66
CA LEU A 299 2.65 -31.06 17.87
C LEU A 299 3.08 -32.09 16.82
N ASN A 300 4.17 -31.83 16.10
CA ASN A 300 4.73 -32.74 15.10
C ASN A 300 5.16 -34.07 15.75
N SER A 301 5.83 -34.01 16.90
CA SER A 301 6.20 -35.19 17.70
C SER A 301 4.98 -35.97 18.21
N ALA A 302 3.88 -35.29 18.52
CA ALA A 302 2.63 -35.92 18.95
C ALA A 302 1.91 -36.62 17.79
N LEU A 303 1.85 -35.99 16.62
CA LEU A 303 1.29 -36.58 15.40
C LEU A 303 2.09 -37.81 14.95
N GLU A 304 3.42 -37.73 14.97
CA GLU A 304 4.28 -38.87 14.63
C GLU A 304 4.12 -40.06 15.60
N ARG A 305 3.88 -39.80 16.89
CA ARG A 305 3.52 -40.84 17.86
C ARG A 305 2.16 -41.46 17.56
N ARG A 306 1.15 -40.63 17.23
CA ARG A 306 -0.19 -41.13 16.91
C ARG A 306 -0.23 -41.95 15.63
N VAL A 307 0.52 -41.55 14.61
CA VAL A 307 0.69 -42.33 13.37
C VAL A 307 1.28 -43.71 13.67
N ARG A 308 2.38 -43.77 14.45
CA ARG A 308 2.98 -45.06 14.85
C ARG A 308 2.02 -45.93 15.66
N GLU A 309 1.24 -45.33 16.54
CA GLU A 309 0.24 -46.04 17.36
C GLU A 309 -0.90 -46.61 16.50
N LEU A 310 -1.43 -45.81 15.56
CA LEU A 310 -2.47 -46.27 14.63
C LEU A 310 -1.94 -47.35 13.67
N GLU A 311 -0.69 -47.24 13.19
CA GLU A 311 -0.05 -48.28 12.38
C GLU A 311 0.05 -49.62 13.14
N ALA A 312 0.40 -49.57 14.42
CA ALA A 312 0.43 -50.76 15.27
C ALA A 312 -0.97 -51.34 15.52
N GLN A 313 -1.98 -50.49 15.74
CA GLN A 313 -3.37 -50.93 15.93
C GLN A 313 -3.96 -51.58 14.68
N VAL A 314 -3.76 -50.98 13.49
CA VAL A 314 -4.19 -51.56 12.20
C VAL A 314 -3.58 -52.94 11.98
N ALA A 315 -2.31 -53.14 12.36
CA ALA A 315 -1.63 -54.43 12.23
C ALA A 315 -2.18 -55.53 13.16
N GLN A 316 -2.92 -55.17 14.22
CA GLN A 316 -3.43 -56.10 15.24
C GLN A 316 -4.94 -56.41 15.09
N THR A 317 -5.69 -55.66 14.28
CA THR A 317 -7.18 -55.71 14.21
C THR A 317 -7.74 -56.49 13.01
N THR A 318 -8.94 -57.06 13.16
CA THR A 318 -9.67 -57.84 12.14
C THR A 318 -10.48 -56.97 11.16
N SER A 319 -10.90 -57.58 10.04
CA SER A 319 -11.35 -56.99 8.75
C SER A 319 -12.20 -55.71 8.76
N ASP A 320 -13.18 -55.55 9.64
CA ASP A 320 -14.11 -54.40 9.56
C ASP A 320 -13.64 -53.20 10.40
N ASP A 321 -13.06 -53.42 11.58
CA ASP A 321 -12.42 -52.37 12.39
C ASP A 321 -11.13 -51.85 11.74
N ALA A 322 -10.47 -52.70 10.94
CA ALA A 322 -9.26 -52.33 10.19
C ALA A 322 -9.51 -51.18 9.20
N LYS A 323 -10.68 -51.12 8.55
CA LYS A 323 -11.02 -50.05 7.59
C LYS A 323 -11.17 -48.68 8.26
N LEU A 324 -11.83 -48.63 9.41
CA LEU A 324 -12.00 -47.39 10.18
C LEU A 324 -10.66 -46.87 10.71
N LEU A 325 -9.81 -47.78 11.21
CA LEU A 325 -8.47 -47.43 11.68
C LEU A 325 -7.55 -46.99 10.53
N GLU A 326 -7.71 -47.57 9.33
CA GLU A 326 -6.96 -47.17 8.14
C GLU A 326 -7.37 -45.78 7.64
N GLU A 327 -8.66 -45.43 7.71
CA GLU A 327 -9.14 -44.08 7.40
C GLU A 327 -8.63 -43.04 8.41
N GLN A 328 -8.63 -43.37 9.72
CA GLN A 328 -8.02 -42.53 10.75
C GLN A 328 -6.49 -42.39 10.56
N LEU A 329 -5.82 -43.47 10.17
CA LEU A 329 -4.39 -43.45 9.87
C LEU A 329 -4.09 -42.55 8.67
N ASN A 330 -4.89 -42.62 7.62
CA ASN A 330 -4.70 -41.78 6.44
C ASN A 330 -4.95 -40.30 6.76
N GLY A 331 -6.02 -39.99 7.50
CA GLY A 331 -6.30 -38.62 7.97
C GLY A 331 -5.18 -38.05 8.86
N THR A 332 -4.61 -38.85 9.76
CA THR A 332 -3.47 -38.41 10.59
C THR A 332 -2.17 -38.25 9.79
N LYS A 333 -1.92 -39.08 8.77
CA LYS A 333 -0.81 -38.92 7.82
C LYS A 333 -0.93 -37.65 6.99
N GLU A 334 -2.12 -37.34 6.52
CA GLU A 334 -2.40 -36.10 5.78
C GLU A 334 -2.22 -34.86 6.67
N ALA A 335 -2.73 -34.90 7.91
CA ALA A 335 -2.53 -33.83 8.88
C ALA A 335 -1.03 -33.60 9.19
N LEU A 336 -0.25 -34.67 9.34
CA LEU A 336 1.20 -34.60 9.52
C LEU A 336 1.89 -33.97 8.30
N LYS A 337 1.53 -34.39 7.09
CA LYS A 337 2.07 -33.83 5.84
C LYS A 337 1.77 -32.33 5.72
N HIS A 338 0.54 -31.92 6.02
CA HIS A 338 0.13 -30.52 6.00
C HIS A 338 0.91 -29.70 7.03
N THR A 339 1.05 -30.20 8.26
CA THR A 339 1.83 -29.52 9.32
C THR A 339 3.30 -29.34 8.92
N LYS A 340 3.91 -30.36 8.31
CA LYS A 340 5.28 -30.26 7.77
C LYS A 340 5.39 -29.22 6.66
N GLN A 341 4.41 -29.18 5.75
CA GLN A 341 4.37 -28.19 4.67
C GLN A 341 4.20 -26.76 5.19
N GLN A 342 3.33 -26.56 6.18
CA GLN A 342 3.16 -25.27 6.86
C GLN A 342 4.45 -24.80 7.55
N TRP A 343 5.17 -25.71 8.20
CA TRP A 343 6.46 -25.39 8.82
C TRP A 343 7.51 -24.96 7.78
N ILE A 344 7.62 -25.68 6.65
CA ILE A 344 8.54 -25.30 5.56
C ILE A 344 8.20 -23.91 5.00
N ALA A 345 6.90 -23.63 4.79
CA ALA A 345 6.44 -22.32 4.34
C ALA A 345 6.79 -21.21 5.35
N ALA A 346 6.55 -21.44 6.65
CA ALA A 346 6.90 -20.49 7.70
C ALA A 346 8.41 -20.21 7.79
N VAL A 347 9.24 -21.26 7.68
CA VAL A 347 10.71 -21.11 7.65
C VAL A 347 11.18 -20.32 6.43
N THR A 348 10.53 -20.52 5.28
CA THR A 348 10.86 -19.82 4.03
C THR A 348 10.49 -18.34 4.14
N ALA A 349 9.26 -18.04 4.59
CA ALA A 349 8.81 -16.68 4.83
C ALA A 349 9.70 -15.95 5.85
N LYS A 350 10.18 -16.65 6.90
CA LYS A 350 11.15 -16.08 7.85
C LYS A 350 12.47 -15.70 7.18
N LYS A 351 13.03 -16.56 6.33
CA LYS A 351 14.27 -16.25 5.60
C LYS A 351 14.10 -15.06 4.66
N GLU A 352 12.96 -14.97 3.99
CA GLU A 352 12.63 -13.82 3.12
C GLU A 352 12.50 -12.52 3.92
N ALA A 353 11.81 -12.56 5.07
CA ALA A 353 11.72 -11.42 5.97
C ALA A 353 13.10 -10.97 6.48
N GLN A 354 13.95 -11.92 6.88
CA GLN A 354 15.33 -11.63 7.29
C GLN A 354 16.15 -11.01 6.16
N ALA A 355 16.05 -11.53 4.93
CA ALA A 355 16.71 -10.94 3.76
C ALA A 355 16.23 -9.51 3.48
N CYS A 356 14.92 -9.25 3.60
CA CYS A 356 14.35 -7.91 3.46
C CYS A 356 14.87 -6.95 4.54
N THR A 357 14.93 -7.39 5.80
CA THR A 357 15.50 -6.58 6.88
C THR A 357 16.99 -6.29 6.65
N ALA A 358 17.77 -7.26 6.16
CA ALA A 358 19.18 -7.07 5.85
C ALA A 358 19.37 -6.05 4.71
N ALA A 359 18.58 -6.16 3.64
CA ALA A 359 18.59 -5.20 2.52
C ALA A 359 18.19 -3.79 2.97
N ALA A 360 17.18 -3.66 3.84
CA ALA A 360 16.78 -2.37 4.40
C ALA A 360 17.89 -1.73 5.26
N HIS A 361 18.61 -2.51 6.05
CA HIS A 361 19.76 -2.02 6.81
C HIS A 361 20.92 -1.60 5.90
N GLU A 362 21.16 -2.30 4.79
CA GLU A 362 22.17 -1.92 3.80
C GLU A 362 21.82 -0.60 3.13
N GLU A 363 20.56 -0.37 2.76
CA GLU A 363 20.12 0.93 2.22
C GLU A 363 20.20 2.05 3.24
N LEU A 364 19.84 1.80 4.51
CA LEU A 364 20.03 2.76 5.59
C LEU A 364 21.51 3.12 5.77
N ALA A 365 22.41 2.13 5.74
CA ALA A 365 23.84 2.35 5.81
C ALA A 365 24.35 3.18 4.61
N ARG A 366 23.88 2.86 3.39
CA ARG A 366 24.23 3.62 2.18
C ARG A 366 23.73 5.06 2.24
N MET A 367 22.51 5.28 2.72
CA MET A 367 21.98 6.64 2.94
C MET A 367 22.76 7.38 4.02
N GLN A 368 23.13 6.71 5.11
CA GLN A 368 23.93 7.30 6.18
C GLN A 368 25.32 7.71 5.68
N GLU A 369 25.97 6.89 4.86
CA GLU A 369 27.23 7.23 4.21
C GLU A 369 27.08 8.40 3.22
N ALA A 370 25.99 8.46 2.46
CA ALA A 370 25.68 9.60 1.59
C ALA A 370 25.48 10.89 2.39
N PHE A 371 24.77 10.83 3.53
CA PHE A 371 24.62 11.95 4.45
C PHE A 371 25.96 12.39 5.04
N GLN A 372 26.79 11.44 5.47
CA GLN A 372 28.13 11.72 6.00
C GLN A 372 29.00 12.42 4.95
N ASN A 373 28.99 11.93 3.70
CA ASN A 373 29.73 12.54 2.59
C ASN A 373 29.24 13.97 2.26
N VAL A 374 27.93 14.23 2.33
CA VAL A 374 27.37 15.57 2.15
C VAL A 374 27.77 16.47 3.31
N GLN A 375 27.66 15.98 4.55
CA GLN A 375 28.06 16.71 5.75
C GLN A 375 29.56 17.03 5.75
N GLU A 376 30.41 16.09 5.34
CA GLU A 376 31.85 16.27 5.24
C GLU A 376 32.22 17.24 4.11
N LYS A 377 31.49 17.25 2.98
CA LYS A 377 31.60 18.30 1.95
C LYS A 377 31.16 19.69 2.44
N LEU A 378 30.17 19.75 3.32
CA LEU A 378 29.72 20.99 3.96
C LEU A 378 30.68 21.47 5.06
N GLN A 379 31.35 20.57 5.77
CA GLN A 379 32.31 20.91 6.81
C GLN A 379 33.71 21.23 6.25
N SER A 380 34.12 20.56 5.17
CA SER A 380 35.39 20.85 4.46
C SER A 380 35.34 22.15 3.64
N SER A 381 34.16 22.71 3.39
CA SER A 381 33.99 24.08 2.87
C SER A 381 33.88 25.15 3.97
N GLY A 382 34.09 24.77 5.23
CA GLY A 382 33.98 25.60 6.43
C GLY A 382 35.02 26.73 6.53
N THR A 383 34.77 27.80 5.79
CA THR A 383 34.92 29.15 6.35
C THR A 383 33.78 29.31 7.37
N LYS A 384 34.09 29.92 8.51
CA LYS A 384 33.31 29.93 9.76
C LYS A 384 31.80 30.20 9.63
N PRO A 385 30.98 29.68 10.55
CA PRO A 385 29.54 29.88 10.55
C PRO A 385 29.23 31.29 11.02
N ASP A 386 28.83 32.14 10.08
CA ASP A 386 28.03 33.33 10.38
C ASP A 386 26.59 33.01 9.95
N ASP A 387 25.67 33.27 10.87
CA ASP A 387 24.24 33.30 10.65
C ASP A 387 23.90 34.12 9.38
N GLU A 388 22.81 33.76 8.69
CA GLU A 388 22.13 34.56 7.64
C GLU A 388 22.61 34.55 6.18
N TYR A 389 23.31 33.53 5.67
CA TYR A 389 23.40 33.39 4.19
C TYR A 389 22.18 32.67 3.60
N VAL A 390 20.99 33.25 3.80
CA VAL A 390 19.81 32.83 3.05
C VAL A 390 19.91 33.44 1.64
N ASP A 391 20.25 32.62 0.67
CA ASP A 391 20.58 33.02 -0.70
C ASP A 391 19.37 33.68 -1.39
N TRP A 392 19.36 35.01 -1.42
CA TRP A 392 18.43 35.80 -2.23
C TRP A 392 18.96 35.80 -3.66
N MET A 393 18.21 35.18 -4.58
CA MET A 393 18.56 35.14 -5.99
C MET A 393 17.92 36.32 -6.73
N GLU A 394 18.69 37.02 -7.57
CA GLU A 394 18.15 38.06 -8.45
C GLU A 394 17.44 37.42 -9.65
N ASP A 395 16.16 37.74 -9.84
CA ASP A 395 15.39 37.28 -10.99
C ASP A 395 15.55 38.26 -12.15
N SER A 396 16.48 37.93 -13.05
CA SER A 396 16.78 38.73 -14.24
C SER A 396 15.96 38.34 -15.47
N VAL A 397 14.97 37.44 -15.33
CA VAL A 397 14.17 36.99 -16.48
C VAL A 397 13.29 38.15 -16.96
N VAL A 398 13.35 38.41 -18.27
CA VAL A 398 12.53 39.45 -18.91
C VAL A 398 11.32 38.78 -19.55
N HIS A 399 10.14 39.24 -19.16
CA HIS A 399 8.86 38.81 -19.75
C HIS A 399 8.24 39.99 -20.52
N PRO A 400 7.58 39.75 -21.66
CA PRO A 400 6.89 40.80 -22.41
C PRO A 400 5.70 41.34 -21.62
N ALA A 401 5.40 42.63 -21.71
CA ALA A 401 4.26 43.19 -21.00
C ALA A 401 2.92 42.66 -21.54
N PRO A 402 2.03 42.15 -20.68
CA PRO A 402 0.68 41.76 -21.08
C PRO A 402 -0.12 43.00 -21.55
N PRO A 403 -1.13 42.81 -22.43
CA PRO A 403 -2.01 43.90 -22.83
C PRO A 403 -2.86 44.36 -21.64
N GLY A 404 -2.55 45.52 -21.09
CA GLY A 404 -3.28 46.12 -19.97
C GLY A 404 -2.42 47.08 -19.15
N ASP A 405 -3.07 47.88 -18.31
CA ASP A 405 -2.41 48.74 -17.33
C ASP A 405 -2.58 48.15 -15.91
N LEU A 406 -2.04 48.81 -14.88
CA LEU A 406 -2.19 48.43 -13.47
C LEU A 406 -3.65 48.28 -13.02
N ASP A 407 -4.58 48.97 -13.69
CA ASP A 407 -6.02 48.89 -13.43
C ASP A 407 -6.69 47.66 -14.07
N SER A 408 -5.90 46.75 -14.67
CA SER A 408 -6.41 45.51 -15.26
C SER A 408 -7.04 44.60 -14.19
N PRO A 409 -8.22 44.00 -14.46
CA PRO A 409 -8.86 43.07 -13.52
C PRO A 409 -7.97 41.87 -13.19
N LEU A 410 -7.02 41.51 -14.06
CA LEU A 410 -6.05 40.44 -13.83
C LEU A 410 -5.09 40.77 -12.68
N ILE A 411 -4.61 42.02 -12.62
CA ILE A 411 -3.74 42.49 -11.53
C ILE A 411 -4.56 42.58 -10.24
N GLY A 412 -5.81 43.03 -10.32
CA GLY A 412 -6.75 42.98 -9.20
C GLY A 412 -6.94 41.56 -8.63
N CYS A 413 -7.16 40.57 -9.50
CA CYS A 413 -7.26 39.16 -9.11
C CYS A 413 -5.96 38.66 -8.47
N LEU A 414 -4.78 38.96 -9.05
CA LEU A 414 -3.49 38.55 -8.50
C LEU A 414 -3.29 39.07 -7.07
N LEU A 415 -3.61 40.34 -6.85
CA LEU A 415 -3.51 40.98 -5.54
C LEU A 415 -4.46 40.36 -4.52
N GLN A 416 -5.67 39.99 -4.94
CA GLN A 416 -6.63 39.29 -4.09
C GLN A 416 -6.16 37.87 -3.68
N HIS A 417 -5.42 37.18 -4.54
CA HIS A 417 -4.86 35.86 -4.23
C HIS A 417 -3.61 35.95 -3.34
N TRP A 418 -2.91 37.08 -3.34
CA TRP A 418 -1.77 37.31 -2.47
C TRP A 418 -2.20 37.50 -1.00
N THR A 419 -3.13 38.41 -0.75
CA THR A 419 -3.57 38.73 0.62
C THR A 419 -5.03 39.14 0.65
N SER A 420 -5.72 38.75 1.72
CA SER A 420 -7.08 39.25 2.03
C SER A 420 -7.07 40.58 2.79
N ASP A 421 -5.88 41.03 3.21
CA ASP A 421 -5.71 42.28 3.95
C ASP A 421 -5.75 43.49 3.01
N LYS A 422 -6.76 44.35 3.20
CA LYS A 422 -6.97 45.56 2.40
C LYS A 422 -5.91 46.63 2.68
N GLU A 423 -5.28 46.62 3.86
CA GLU A 423 -4.25 47.60 4.23
C GLU A 423 -2.96 47.31 3.45
N LEU A 424 -2.50 46.06 3.45
CA LEU A 424 -1.34 45.62 2.65
C LEU A 424 -1.56 45.83 1.15
N TRP A 425 -2.78 45.58 0.66
CA TRP A 425 -3.16 45.88 -0.72
C TRP A 425 -3.05 47.38 -1.03
N GLY A 426 -3.60 48.23 -0.16
CA GLY A 426 -3.54 49.68 -0.30
C GLY A 426 -2.12 50.23 -0.23
N ASP A 427 -1.26 49.65 0.58
CA ASP A 427 0.15 50.05 0.72
C ASP A 427 0.97 49.68 -0.52
N LEU A 428 0.80 48.47 -1.06
CA LEU A 428 1.43 48.08 -2.32
C LEU A 428 0.92 48.95 -3.49
N PHE A 429 -0.38 49.22 -3.56
CA PHE A 429 -0.94 50.05 -4.63
C PHE A 429 -0.44 51.50 -4.55
N ARG A 430 -0.37 52.07 -3.34
CA ARG A 430 0.23 53.39 -3.11
C ARG A 430 1.71 53.42 -3.49
N TRP A 431 2.44 52.35 -3.20
CA TRP A 431 3.83 52.19 -3.64
C TRP A 431 3.95 52.12 -5.16
N LEU A 432 3.12 51.34 -5.84
CA LEU A 432 3.09 51.23 -7.30
C LEU A 432 2.79 52.58 -7.96
N GLN A 433 1.75 53.27 -7.49
CA GLN A 433 1.41 54.61 -7.96
C GLN A 433 2.54 55.60 -7.72
N GLY A 434 3.12 55.63 -6.52
CA GLY A 434 4.26 56.48 -6.21
C GLY A 434 5.45 56.19 -7.12
N THR A 435 5.70 54.92 -7.41
CA THR A 435 6.77 54.48 -8.30
C THR A 435 6.57 54.95 -9.74
N ILE A 436 5.35 54.85 -10.28
CA ILE A 436 5.02 55.37 -11.63
C ILE A 436 5.18 56.88 -11.71
N HIS A 437 4.80 57.62 -10.67
CA HIS A 437 4.91 59.08 -10.63
C HIS A 437 6.31 59.57 -10.25
N GLY A 438 7.29 58.68 -10.08
CA GLY A 438 8.67 59.04 -9.71
C GLY A 438 8.87 59.44 -8.25
N HIS A 439 7.88 59.19 -7.39
CA HIS A 439 7.87 59.49 -5.96
C HIS A 439 7.47 58.26 -5.13
N PRO A 440 8.28 57.19 -5.13
CA PRO A 440 7.95 56.00 -4.37
C PRO A 440 8.00 56.31 -2.87
N THR A 441 6.98 55.87 -2.12
CA THR A 441 6.94 56.03 -0.65
C THR A 441 8.07 55.26 0.05
N HIS A 442 8.49 54.13 -0.55
CA HIS A 442 9.58 53.27 -0.08
C HIS A 442 10.41 52.80 -1.28
N HIS A 443 11.71 52.56 -1.10
CA HIS A 443 12.59 52.10 -2.19
C HIS A 443 12.39 50.61 -2.53
N SER A 444 11.80 49.84 -1.61
CA SER A 444 11.50 48.43 -1.80
C SER A 444 10.19 48.02 -1.12
N VAL A 445 9.53 47.02 -1.68
CA VAL A 445 8.38 46.32 -1.08
C VAL A 445 8.70 44.84 -0.99
N ARG A 446 8.52 44.30 0.21
CA ARG A 446 8.73 42.90 0.53
C ARG A 446 7.39 42.19 0.67
N MET A 447 7.29 41.05 0.01
CA MET A 447 6.13 40.18 0.04
C MET A 447 6.61 38.81 0.51
N ASP A 448 6.20 38.43 1.72
CA ASP A 448 6.58 37.15 2.32
C ASP A 448 5.53 36.06 2.05
N ARG A 449 5.99 34.81 2.03
CA ARG A 449 5.14 33.61 1.99
C ARG A 449 4.19 33.52 0.79
N LEU A 450 4.63 33.97 -0.38
CA LEU A 450 3.86 33.84 -1.62
C LEU A 450 3.76 32.38 -2.07
N SER A 451 2.61 31.96 -2.59
CA SER A 451 2.56 30.73 -3.38
C SER A 451 3.39 30.90 -4.65
N SER A 452 3.88 29.78 -5.21
CA SER A 452 4.66 29.80 -6.45
C SER A 452 3.90 30.49 -7.60
N GLU A 453 2.60 30.27 -7.70
CA GLU A 453 1.70 30.87 -8.70
C GLU A 453 1.60 32.39 -8.55
N VAL A 454 1.39 32.87 -7.32
CA VAL A 454 1.28 34.30 -7.03
C VAL A 454 2.62 35.00 -7.27
N SER A 455 3.73 34.39 -6.82
CA SER A 455 5.08 34.93 -7.09
C SER A 455 5.38 35.04 -8.59
N ALA A 456 5.02 34.02 -9.37
CA ALA A 456 5.17 34.02 -10.82
C ALA A 456 4.28 35.10 -11.47
N GLY A 457 3.04 35.27 -11.00
CA GLY A 457 2.15 36.33 -11.46
C GLY A 457 2.72 37.73 -11.25
N PHE A 458 3.38 37.99 -10.11
CA PHE A 458 4.07 39.26 -9.88
C PHE A 458 5.22 39.50 -10.86
N VAL A 459 6.05 38.48 -11.08
CA VAL A 459 7.22 38.57 -11.99
C VAL A 459 6.81 38.64 -13.47
N GLN A 460 5.73 37.95 -13.87
CA GLN A 460 5.33 37.83 -15.27
C GLN A 460 4.29 38.86 -15.72
N LEU A 461 3.50 39.41 -14.80
CA LEU A 461 2.44 40.38 -15.14
C LEU A 461 2.78 41.78 -14.64
N LEU A 462 3.11 41.93 -13.35
CA LEU A 462 3.27 43.24 -12.73
C LEU A 462 4.61 43.91 -13.12
N VAL A 463 5.72 43.17 -13.01
CA VAL A 463 7.06 43.71 -13.30
C VAL A 463 7.21 44.17 -14.77
N PRO A 464 6.74 43.42 -15.78
CA PRO A 464 6.77 43.87 -17.17
C PRO A 464 5.94 45.12 -17.44
N VAL A 465 4.75 45.25 -16.84
CA VAL A 465 3.92 46.46 -16.96
C VAL A 465 4.67 47.67 -16.40
N LEU A 466 5.32 47.54 -15.24
CA LEU A 466 6.12 48.62 -14.66
C LEU A 466 7.32 48.99 -15.55
N ARG A 467 8.00 48.00 -16.14
CA ARG A 467 9.20 48.22 -16.97
C ARG A 467 8.87 48.80 -18.35
N GLU A 468 7.93 48.18 -19.09
CA GLU A 468 7.66 48.51 -20.49
C GLU A 468 6.63 49.62 -20.66
N VAL A 469 5.56 49.63 -19.85
CA VAL A 469 4.47 50.62 -19.98
C VAL A 469 4.82 51.92 -19.26
N HIS A 470 5.41 51.82 -18.07
CA HIS A 470 5.69 52.97 -17.20
C HIS A 470 7.17 53.37 -17.13
N GLY A 471 8.06 52.62 -17.78
CA GLY A 471 9.50 52.96 -17.84
C GLY A 471 10.25 52.86 -16.51
N VAL A 472 9.74 52.08 -15.55
CA VAL A 472 10.32 51.94 -14.21
C VAL A 472 11.29 50.76 -14.16
N HIS A 473 12.54 51.03 -13.74
CA HIS A 473 13.51 49.98 -13.46
C HIS A 473 13.27 49.32 -12.10
N VAL A 474 12.64 48.15 -12.11
CA VAL A 474 12.40 47.33 -10.91
C VAL A 474 13.36 46.14 -10.87
N LYS A 475 14.13 46.02 -9.80
CA LYS A 475 14.96 44.86 -9.46
C LYS A 475 14.16 43.89 -8.58
N VAL A 476 14.18 42.61 -8.95
CA VAL A 476 13.41 41.54 -8.31
C VAL A 476 14.38 40.60 -7.59
N MET A 477 14.24 40.47 -6.28
CA MET A 477 14.95 39.47 -5.48
C MET A 477 13.97 38.40 -5.03
N ARG A 478 14.33 37.13 -5.22
CA ARG A 478 13.51 35.97 -4.91
C ARG A 478 14.24 35.06 -3.92
N ARG A 479 13.50 34.54 -2.95
CA ARG A 479 13.99 33.55 -1.99
C ARG A 479 13.03 32.38 -1.90
N THR A 480 13.48 31.20 -2.28
CA THR A 480 12.68 29.98 -2.21
C THR A 480 12.85 29.35 -0.82
N SER A 481 11.79 29.31 -0.03
CA SER A 481 11.81 28.62 1.26
C SER A 481 11.58 27.12 1.07
N VAL A 482 12.06 26.31 2.01
CA VAL A 482 11.94 24.83 2.03
C VAL A 482 10.48 24.37 1.94
N HIS A 483 9.51 25.24 2.26
CA HIS A 483 8.08 24.92 2.33
C HIS A 483 7.25 25.32 1.11
N VAL A 484 7.79 25.31 -0.12
CA VAL A 484 7.08 25.66 -1.39
C VAL A 484 6.67 27.13 -1.49
N LEU A 485 6.83 27.91 -0.43
CA LEU A 485 6.56 29.34 -0.39
C LEU A 485 7.78 30.15 -0.85
N THR A 486 7.51 31.24 -1.55
CA THR A 486 8.53 32.15 -2.09
C THR A 486 8.39 33.52 -1.42
N ASP A 487 9.50 34.09 -0.97
CA ASP A 487 9.54 35.51 -0.58
C ASP A 487 10.05 36.33 -1.77
N LEU A 488 9.43 37.47 -2.03
CA LEU A 488 9.75 38.37 -3.14
C LEU A 488 10.01 39.78 -2.63
N VAL A 489 11.10 40.40 -3.08
CA VAL A 489 11.39 41.81 -2.82
C VAL A 489 11.48 42.53 -4.16
N LEU A 490 10.63 43.53 -4.34
CA LEU A 490 10.67 44.44 -5.48
C LEU A 490 11.36 45.71 -5.03
N SER A 491 12.41 46.13 -5.71
CA SER A 491 13.15 47.36 -5.41
C SER A 491 13.24 48.24 -6.64
N VAL A 492 12.97 49.53 -6.50
CA VAL A 492 13.09 50.49 -7.60
C VAL A 492 14.53 50.94 -7.65
N ALA A 493 15.18 50.74 -8.79
CA ALA A 493 16.49 51.32 -9.04
C ALA A 493 16.31 52.84 -9.20
N THR A 494 16.45 53.57 -8.10
CA THR A 494 16.65 55.02 -8.20
C THR A 494 18.01 55.21 -8.86
N GLU A 495 18.04 55.58 -10.13
CA GLU A 495 19.26 56.05 -10.76
C GLU A 495 19.80 57.18 -9.89
N SER A 496 20.84 56.88 -9.13
CA SER A 496 21.68 57.90 -8.50
C SER A 496 22.36 58.62 -9.64
N LEU A 497 21.75 59.73 -10.08
CA LEU A 497 22.37 60.80 -10.85
C LEU A 497 23.46 61.46 -9.99
N VAL A 498 24.51 60.70 -9.68
CA VAL A 498 25.80 61.17 -9.15
C VAL A 498 26.88 60.37 -9.86
N GLY A 499 27.28 60.80 -11.06
CA GLY A 499 28.45 60.19 -11.69
C GLY A 499 28.64 60.27 -13.20
N SER A 500 27.88 61.07 -13.96
CA SER A 500 28.21 61.29 -15.37
C SER A 500 27.83 62.70 -15.81
N SER A 501 28.60 63.66 -15.28
CA SER A 501 28.78 64.97 -15.90
C SER A 501 29.48 64.77 -17.24
N ILE A 502 28.69 64.42 -18.27
CA ILE A 502 29.08 64.60 -19.66
C ILE A 502 29.06 66.11 -19.88
N ARG A 503 30.26 66.71 -19.89
CA ARG A 503 30.48 68.04 -20.47
C ARG A 503 30.03 67.99 -21.93
N LEU A 504 28.81 68.43 -22.18
CA LEU A 504 28.43 69.02 -23.45
C LEU A 504 29.12 70.39 -23.52
N GLU A 505 30.28 70.45 -24.17
CA GLU A 505 30.82 71.71 -24.65
C GLU A 505 29.85 72.29 -25.68
N SER A 506 29.15 73.31 -25.22
CA SER A 506 28.42 74.29 -26.01
C SER A 506 29.40 74.97 -26.98
N VAL A 507 29.35 74.59 -28.26
CA VAL A 507 29.86 75.40 -29.36
C VAL A 507 28.78 76.41 -29.71
N ALA A 508 28.96 77.65 -29.24
CA ALA A 508 28.23 78.81 -29.73
C ALA A 508 28.86 79.30 -31.05
N PRO A 509 28.07 79.90 -31.97
CA PRO A 509 28.52 80.29 -33.29
C PRO A 509 29.12 81.70 -33.27
N SER A 510 30.33 81.87 -33.81
CA SER A 510 30.86 83.17 -34.20
C SER A 510 31.44 83.10 -35.61
N SER A 511 30.67 83.67 -36.54
CA SER A 511 30.98 84.39 -37.78
C SER A 511 32.37 84.34 -38.47
N PRO A 512 32.38 84.60 -39.80
CA PRO A 512 33.38 84.13 -40.75
C PRO A 512 34.57 85.09 -40.87
N GLY A 513 35.75 84.55 -41.19
CA GLY A 513 36.93 85.37 -41.42
C GLY A 513 38.11 84.66 -42.08
N VAL A 514 38.18 84.80 -43.40
CA VAL A 514 39.40 85.07 -44.20
C VAL A 514 40.48 83.97 -44.31
N LEU A 515 40.53 83.43 -45.54
CA LEU A 515 41.68 82.90 -46.29
C LEU A 515 43.07 83.33 -45.78
N TYR A 516 43.99 82.37 -45.60
CA TYR A 516 45.35 82.51 -46.10
C TYR A 516 45.92 81.16 -46.58
N LEU A 517 46.47 81.24 -47.79
CA LEU A 517 47.26 80.26 -48.53
C LEU A 517 48.68 80.13 -47.95
N VAL A 518 49.44 79.17 -48.51
CA VAL A 518 50.92 78.98 -48.46
C VAL A 518 51.34 78.00 -47.34
N SER A 519 52.01 76.86 -47.60
CA SER A 519 52.83 76.42 -48.74
C SER A 519 52.80 74.91 -48.93
#